data_AF-A0A511T0D3-F1
#
_entry.id   AF-A0A511T0D3-F1
#
_cell.length_a   1.000
_cell.length_b   1.000
_cell.length_c   1.000
_cell.angle_alpha   90.00
_cell.angle_beta   90.00
_cell.angle_gamma   90.00
#
_symmetry.space_group_name_H-M   'P 1'
#
loop_
_entity.id
_entity.type
_entity.pdbx_description
1 polymer ?
#
loop_
_entity_poly.entity_id
_entity_poly.type
_entity_poly.pdbx_seq_one_letter_code
_entity_poly.pdbx_strand_id
1 'polypeptide(L)'
;MRGAASSRNSDAHLTGLQPWLMRETIEFRVEEAEASRLFRDDEGVVLPSGTVRKLTLPTDDERIPRVRELDRALRQQGKLFFSGWRILRHYTPKELKSAELLELRLDAVFEPSGEECGTHYDESTSCALCGAGASQVTDLHLDTRRIPQRAGLARTLSHEWVISARLADLWRTHGITGADFRPILRAGPRAEPVKEWHQLVVTARPVDILPTTRTGNDPFDLDEDNAQRCPKGHVVGLNVLSELSLRRGDHDGSDLTCTRQHVGMRSGVLRPHPLLLMSPKLHALLEDQKVKRLDIQVAHLA
;
A
#
# COMPACT_ATOMS: atom_id res chain seq x y z
N MET A 1 -29.76 29.09 16.91
CA MET A 1 -30.52 28.54 15.77
C MET A 1 -29.68 28.71 14.51
N ARG A 2 -29.44 27.60 13.79
CA ARG A 2 -29.27 27.42 12.33
C ARG A 2 -28.32 28.38 11.57
N GLY A 3 -27.38 27.93 10.75
CA GLY A 3 -27.14 26.60 10.22
C GLY A 3 -25.87 26.57 9.36
N ALA A 4 -25.33 25.37 9.22
CA ALA A 4 -24.18 25.05 8.38
C ALA A 4 -24.57 25.07 6.90
N ALA A 5 -23.71 25.63 6.05
CA ALA A 5 -23.77 25.48 4.62
C ALA A 5 -22.72 24.43 4.19
N SER A 6 -23.24 23.30 3.74
CA SER A 6 -22.53 22.22 3.06
C SER A 6 -22.32 22.62 1.60
N SER A 7 -21.08 22.59 1.11
CA SER A 7 -20.77 22.65 -0.32
C SER A 7 -20.34 21.27 -0.81
N ARG A 8 -21.33 20.50 -1.29
CA ARG A 8 -21.12 19.42 -2.26
C ARG A 8 -21.15 20.07 -3.65
N ASN A 9 -20.10 19.91 -4.45
CA ASN A 9 -20.21 19.67 -5.90
C ASN A 9 -18.84 19.69 -6.58
N SER A 10 -18.40 18.53 -7.05
CA SER A 10 -17.53 18.37 -8.22
C SER A 10 -17.56 16.90 -8.66
N ASP A 11 -18.74 16.42 -9.07
CA ASP A 11 -18.95 15.05 -9.58
C ASP A 11 -19.73 15.03 -10.92
N ALA A 12 -19.72 16.16 -11.64
CA ALA A 12 -20.54 16.33 -12.83
C ALA A 12 -19.69 16.40 -14.11
N HIS A 13 -18.98 15.31 -14.47
CA HIS A 13 -18.55 15.06 -15.86
C HIS A 13 -18.30 13.58 -16.22
N LEU A 14 -18.73 12.60 -15.40
CA LEU A 14 -18.51 11.17 -15.66
C LEU A 14 -19.76 10.43 -16.20
N THR A 15 -20.44 11.00 -17.20
CA THR A 15 -21.61 10.37 -17.85
C THR A 15 -21.19 9.65 -19.13
N GLY A 16 -20.81 8.37 -19.02
CA GLY A 16 -20.55 7.52 -20.19
C GLY A 16 -20.00 6.12 -19.90
N LEU A 17 -19.33 5.92 -18.76
CA LEU A 17 -18.74 4.63 -18.39
C LEU A 17 -19.74 3.78 -17.60
N GLN A 18 -19.89 2.50 -17.98
CA GLN A 18 -20.80 1.58 -17.29
C GLN A 18 -20.54 1.60 -15.78
N PRO A 19 -21.54 1.90 -14.93
CA PRO A 19 -21.35 2.10 -13.49
C PRO A 19 -21.11 0.82 -12.69
N TRP A 20 -20.79 -0.29 -13.37
CA TRP A 20 -20.85 -1.65 -12.82
C TRP A 20 -19.52 -2.42 -12.84
N LEU A 21 -18.42 -1.78 -13.24
CA LEU A 21 -17.09 -2.39 -13.29
C LEU A 21 -16.09 -1.53 -12.51
N MET A 22 -15.05 -2.17 -12.00
CA MET A 22 -13.87 -1.56 -11.39
C MET A 22 -13.38 -0.39 -12.24
N ARG A 23 -13.15 0.75 -11.58
CA ARG A 23 -12.61 1.95 -12.20
C ARG A 23 -11.23 2.25 -11.65
N GLU A 24 -10.27 2.44 -12.54
CA GLU A 24 -8.92 2.85 -12.19
C GLU A 24 -8.72 4.32 -12.50
N THR A 25 -8.13 5.05 -11.56
CA THR A 25 -7.72 6.45 -11.75
C THR A 25 -6.28 6.63 -11.28
N ILE A 26 -5.60 7.66 -11.78
CA ILE A 26 -4.30 8.08 -11.29
C ILE A 26 -4.46 9.45 -10.63
N GLU A 27 -4.13 9.54 -9.35
CA GLU A 27 -3.87 10.79 -8.68
C GLU A 27 -2.45 11.26 -9.04
N PHE A 28 -2.29 12.43 -9.63
CA PHE A 28 -1.02 13.10 -9.86
C PHE A 28 -0.84 14.26 -8.88
N ARG A 29 0.40 14.46 -8.43
CA ARG A 29 0.86 15.64 -7.69
C ARG A 29 1.71 16.48 -8.63
N VAL A 30 1.04 17.33 -9.38
CA VAL A 30 1.61 18.16 -10.45
C VAL A 30 2.22 19.42 -9.83
N GLU A 31 3.37 19.85 -10.32
CA GLU A 31 3.95 21.14 -9.93
C GLU A 31 3.02 22.27 -10.37
N GLU A 32 2.55 23.09 -9.43
CA GLU A 32 1.53 24.13 -9.67
C GLU A 32 1.95 25.08 -10.80
N ALA A 33 3.24 25.44 -10.85
CA ALA A 33 3.81 26.31 -11.88
C ALA A 33 3.74 25.73 -13.31
N GLU A 34 3.60 24.41 -13.45
CA GLU A 34 3.53 23.73 -14.74
C GLU A 34 2.10 23.23 -15.06
N ALA A 35 1.18 23.26 -14.08
CA ALA A 35 -0.16 22.67 -14.20
C ALA A 35 -1.00 23.26 -15.36
N SER A 36 -0.92 24.57 -15.59
CA SER A 36 -1.67 25.27 -16.64
C SER A 36 -1.29 24.87 -18.08
N ARG A 37 -0.21 24.10 -18.25
CA ARG A 37 0.16 23.52 -19.56
C ARG A 37 -0.81 22.45 -20.05
N LEU A 38 -1.60 21.87 -19.14
CA LEU A 38 -2.52 20.78 -19.46
C LEU A 38 -3.88 20.90 -18.77
N PHE A 39 -3.94 21.52 -17.59
CA PHE A 39 -5.14 21.55 -16.76
C PHE A 39 -5.64 22.98 -16.59
N ARG A 40 -6.96 23.14 -16.51
CA ARG A 40 -7.57 24.43 -16.17
C ARG A 40 -7.32 24.79 -14.72
N ASP A 41 -7.43 26.08 -14.39
CA ASP A 41 -7.21 26.58 -13.03
C ASP A 41 -8.24 26.09 -12.01
N ASP A 42 -9.43 25.69 -12.47
CA ASP A 42 -10.50 25.11 -11.65
C ASP A 42 -10.43 23.57 -11.52
N GLU A 43 -9.46 22.92 -12.18
CA GLU A 43 -9.28 21.47 -12.10
C GLU A 43 -8.31 21.07 -10.99
N GLY A 44 -8.74 20.14 -10.13
CA GLY A 44 -7.93 19.62 -9.03
C GLY A 44 -7.95 20.49 -7.77
N VAL A 45 -7.02 20.20 -6.86
CA VAL A 45 -6.91 20.90 -5.57
C VAL A 45 -5.46 21.30 -5.31
N VAL A 46 -5.20 22.59 -5.17
CA VAL A 46 -3.88 23.09 -4.74
C VAL A 46 -3.67 22.72 -3.27
N LEU A 47 -2.57 22.02 -2.98
CA LEU A 47 -2.23 21.59 -1.63
C LEU A 47 -1.77 22.77 -0.75
N PRO A 48 -1.78 22.64 0.59
CA PRO A 48 -1.45 23.76 1.49
C PRO A 48 -0.08 24.41 1.29
N SER A 49 0.88 23.73 0.65
CA SER A 49 2.17 24.33 0.30
C SER A 49 2.07 25.38 -0.82
N GLY A 50 0.98 25.38 -1.60
CA GLY A 50 0.80 26.22 -2.77
C GLY A 50 1.63 25.82 -3.99
N THR A 51 2.53 24.84 -3.86
CA THR A 51 3.48 24.44 -4.91
C THR A 51 3.04 23.22 -5.70
N VAL A 52 2.07 22.47 -5.19
CA VAL A 52 1.62 21.20 -5.78
C VAL A 52 0.11 21.23 -5.96
N ARG A 53 -0.34 20.91 -7.17
CA ARG A 53 -1.73 20.64 -7.51
C ARG A 53 -1.99 19.14 -7.52
N LYS A 54 -3.01 18.73 -6.78
CA LYS A 54 -3.49 17.35 -6.79
C LYS A 54 -4.60 17.18 -7.83
N LEU A 55 -4.38 16.32 -8.81
CA LEU A 55 -5.34 16.02 -9.88
C LEU A 55 -5.62 14.52 -9.92
N THR A 56 -6.84 14.13 -10.28
CA THR A 56 -7.20 12.73 -10.45
C THR A 56 -7.80 12.53 -11.84
N LEU A 57 -7.19 11.65 -12.62
CA LEU A 57 -7.60 11.35 -13.99
C LEU A 57 -7.97 9.86 -14.12
N PRO A 58 -9.05 9.50 -14.84
CA PRO A 58 -9.24 8.15 -15.33
C PRO A 58 -8.01 7.65 -16.11
N THR A 59 -7.69 6.36 -16.04
CA THR A 59 -6.52 5.81 -16.75
C THR A 59 -6.68 5.78 -18.26
N ASP A 60 -7.91 5.91 -18.75
CA ASP A 60 -8.27 6.04 -20.17
C ASP A 60 -8.48 7.50 -20.61
N ASP A 61 -8.21 8.48 -19.75
CA ASP A 61 -8.31 9.90 -20.10
C ASP A 61 -7.32 10.26 -21.22
N GLU A 62 -7.81 10.95 -22.26
CA GLU A 62 -7.04 11.33 -23.44
C GLU A 62 -5.80 12.19 -23.12
N ARG A 63 -5.76 12.80 -21.93
CA ARG A 63 -4.64 13.62 -21.46
C ARG A 63 -3.51 12.80 -20.85
N ILE A 64 -3.71 11.51 -20.53
CA ILE A 64 -2.68 10.66 -19.93
C ILE A 64 -1.41 10.58 -20.78
N PRO A 65 -1.45 10.36 -22.12
CA PRO A 65 -0.27 10.46 -22.97
C PRO A 65 0.41 11.82 -22.88
N ARG A 66 -0.36 12.91 -22.74
CA ARG A 66 0.19 14.27 -22.65
C ARG A 66 0.88 14.53 -21.32
N VAL A 67 0.38 13.98 -20.20
CA VAL A 67 1.08 13.99 -18.91
C VAL A 67 2.47 13.36 -19.05
N ARG A 68 2.55 12.18 -19.69
CA ARG A 68 3.84 11.48 -19.93
C ARG A 68 4.81 12.32 -20.77
N GLU A 69 4.32 12.91 -21.85
CA GLU A 69 5.14 13.75 -22.74
C GLU A 69 5.72 14.97 -22.01
N LEU A 70 4.88 15.68 -21.25
CA LEU A 70 5.28 16.86 -20.50
C LEU A 70 6.30 16.51 -19.41
N ASP A 71 6.07 15.43 -18.66
CA ASP A 71 7.02 14.98 -17.63
C ASP A 71 8.38 14.61 -18.24
N ARG A 72 8.39 13.86 -19.35
CA ARG A 72 9.63 13.53 -20.06
C ARG A 72 10.37 14.78 -20.54
N ALA A 73 9.66 15.74 -21.12
CA ALA A 73 10.26 16.97 -21.63
C ALA A 73 10.83 17.86 -20.51
N LEU A 74 10.15 17.93 -19.36
CA LEU A 74 10.61 18.69 -18.20
C LEU A 74 11.80 18.02 -17.51
N ARG A 75 11.85 16.68 -17.43
CA ARG A 75 12.99 15.94 -16.88
C ARG A 75 14.28 16.18 -17.64
N GLN A 76 14.20 16.32 -18.96
CA GLN A 76 15.36 16.70 -19.80
C GLN A 76 15.93 18.08 -19.44
N GLN A 77 15.16 18.91 -18.74
CA GLN A 77 15.55 20.25 -18.27
C GLN A 77 15.84 20.27 -16.76
N GLY A 78 15.89 19.10 -16.10
CA GLY A 78 16.06 19.00 -14.65
C GLY A 78 14.82 19.42 -13.84
N LYS A 79 13.65 19.46 -14.47
CA LYS A 79 12.36 19.78 -13.84
C LYS A 79 11.45 18.54 -13.81
N LEU A 80 10.37 18.60 -13.05
CA LEU A 80 9.34 17.56 -12.99
C LEU A 80 8.00 18.14 -13.41
N PHE A 81 7.19 17.37 -14.13
CA PHE A 81 5.78 17.76 -14.30
C PHE A 81 4.97 17.33 -13.08
N PHE A 82 5.22 16.14 -12.56
CA PHE A 82 4.66 15.67 -11.31
C PHE A 82 5.76 15.13 -10.37
N SER A 83 5.63 15.42 -9.08
CA SER A 83 6.54 14.97 -8.03
C SER A 83 6.02 13.76 -7.26
N GLY A 84 4.78 13.33 -7.53
CA GLY A 84 4.21 12.13 -6.94
C GLY A 84 2.96 11.67 -7.67
N TRP A 85 2.58 10.41 -7.41
CA TRP A 85 1.43 9.80 -8.02
C TRP A 85 0.86 8.69 -7.12
N ARG A 86 -0.40 8.30 -7.36
CA ARG A 86 -1.04 7.11 -6.76
C ARG A 86 -2.07 6.55 -7.72
N ILE A 87 -1.98 5.26 -8.02
CA ILE A 87 -3.06 4.54 -8.72
C ILE A 87 -4.14 4.18 -7.69
N LEU A 88 -5.37 4.57 -7.97
CA LEU A 88 -6.56 4.33 -7.16
C LEU A 88 -7.49 3.41 -7.92
N ARG A 89 -7.94 2.34 -7.24
CA ARG A 89 -8.91 1.38 -7.80
C ARG A 89 -10.19 1.44 -7.00
N HIS A 90 -11.28 1.71 -7.71
CA HIS A 90 -12.60 1.85 -7.12
C HIS A 90 -13.43 0.62 -7.47
N TYR A 91 -13.63 -0.22 -6.47
CA TYR A 91 -14.45 -1.42 -6.58
C TYR A 91 -15.85 -1.15 -6.04
N THR A 92 -16.83 -1.76 -6.68
CA THR A 92 -18.18 -1.85 -6.14
C THR A 92 -18.21 -2.80 -4.93
N PRO A 93 -19.19 -2.65 -4.01
CA PRO A 93 -19.36 -3.61 -2.92
C PRO A 93 -19.56 -5.05 -3.40
N LYS A 94 -20.16 -5.23 -4.59
CA LYS A 94 -20.35 -6.54 -5.20
C LYS A 94 -19.01 -7.16 -5.59
N GLU A 95 -18.11 -6.40 -6.21
CA GLU A 95 -16.80 -6.88 -6.62
C GLU A 95 -15.96 -7.31 -5.42
N LEU A 96 -15.89 -6.47 -4.38
CA LEU A 96 -15.16 -6.81 -3.14
C LEU A 96 -15.73 -8.06 -2.46
N LYS A 97 -17.07 -8.21 -2.45
CA LYS A 97 -17.72 -9.39 -1.86
C LYS A 97 -17.53 -10.66 -2.69
N SER A 98 -17.40 -10.53 -4.01
CA SER A 98 -17.18 -11.67 -4.92
C SER A 98 -15.72 -12.05 -5.10
N ALA A 99 -14.78 -11.19 -4.69
CA ALA A 99 -13.36 -11.47 -4.79
C ALA A 99 -12.99 -12.72 -3.98
N GLU A 100 -12.13 -13.57 -4.53
CA GLU A 100 -11.62 -14.74 -3.81
C GLU A 100 -10.51 -14.36 -2.82
N LEU A 101 -9.76 -13.31 -3.14
CA LEU A 101 -8.69 -12.76 -2.32
C LEU A 101 -8.62 -11.25 -2.49
N LEU A 102 -8.16 -10.57 -1.45
CA LEU A 102 -8.03 -9.11 -1.41
C LEU A 102 -6.61 -8.73 -0.97
N GLU A 103 -6.02 -7.72 -1.60
CA GLU A 103 -4.83 -7.05 -1.09
C GLU A 103 -5.22 -6.11 0.06
N LEU A 104 -4.56 -6.27 1.21
CA LEU A 104 -4.72 -5.42 2.37
C LEU A 104 -3.61 -4.38 2.40
N ARG A 105 -3.95 -3.10 2.17
CA ARG A 105 -3.03 -1.97 2.27
C ARG A 105 -3.42 -1.07 3.45
N LEU A 106 -2.43 -0.45 4.09
CA LEU A 106 -2.64 0.46 5.22
C LEU A 106 -2.16 1.88 4.93
N ASP A 107 -3.04 2.84 5.20
CA ASP A 107 -2.72 4.26 5.30
C ASP A 107 -2.33 4.66 6.75
N ALA A 108 -2.56 3.77 7.73
CA ALA A 108 -2.13 3.96 9.12
C ALA A 108 -0.64 3.65 9.29
N VAL A 109 0.20 4.56 8.78
CA VAL A 109 1.66 4.43 8.82
C VAL A 109 2.25 5.33 9.92
N PHE A 110 3.34 4.88 10.56
CA PHE A 110 4.05 5.66 11.57
C PHE A 110 5.58 5.41 11.56
N GLU A 111 6.30 6.28 12.24
CA GLU A 111 7.75 6.26 12.43
C GLU A 111 8.08 6.50 13.92
N PRO A 112 9.24 6.04 14.41
CA PRO A 112 10.34 5.37 13.68
C PRO A 112 10.07 3.89 13.35
N SER A 113 10.93 3.28 12.52
CA SER A 113 10.95 1.83 12.27
C SER A 113 11.42 1.03 13.50
N GLY A 114 11.23 -0.29 13.47
CA GLY A 114 11.67 -1.16 14.54
C GLY A 114 13.18 -1.20 14.70
N GLU A 115 13.93 -1.14 13.60
CA GLU A 115 15.41 -1.13 13.63
C GLU A 115 15.96 0.11 14.33
N GLU A 116 15.37 1.27 14.07
CA GLU A 116 15.67 2.52 14.77
C GLU A 116 15.28 2.48 16.26
N CYS A 117 14.42 1.53 16.65
CA CYS A 117 13.98 1.30 18.02
C CYS A 117 14.76 0.17 18.74
N GLY A 118 15.72 -0.47 18.09
CA GLY A 118 16.50 -1.57 18.66
C GLY A 118 16.03 -2.99 18.28
N THR A 119 15.17 -3.13 17.27
CA THR A 119 14.86 -4.43 16.66
C THR A 119 16.05 -4.85 15.79
N HIS A 120 16.52 -6.09 15.96
CA HIS A 120 17.61 -6.62 15.16
C HIS A 120 17.10 -7.61 14.10
N TYR A 121 17.71 -7.52 12.93
CA TYR A 121 17.48 -8.41 11.79
C TYR A 121 18.79 -9.13 11.44
N ASP A 122 18.69 -10.41 11.13
CA ASP A 122 19.78 -11.17 10.52
C ASP A 122 19.80 -10.89 9.01
N GLU A 123 20.77 -10.08 8.61
CA GLU A 123 21.03 -9.70 7.22
C GLU A 123 21.85 -10.74 6.45
N SER A 124 22.41 -11.76 7.13
CA SER A 124 23.22 -12.81 6.46
C SER A 124 22.38 -13.66 5.51
N THR A 125 21.07 -13.73 5.75
CA THR A 125 20.07 -14.39 4.90
C THR A 125 19.49 -13.48 3.82
N SER A 126 19.79 -12.17 3.88
CA SER A 126 19.29 -11.20 2.91
C SER A 126 19.98 -11.35 1.55
N CYS A 127 19.26 -11.02 0.49
CA CYS A 127 19.83 -10.96 -0.83
C CYS A 127 20.77 -9.75 -0.95
N ALA A 128 22.06 -9.99 -1.17
CA ALA A 128 23.06 -8.92 -1.34
C ALA A 128 22.76 -7.91 -2.48
N LEU A 129 21.88 -8.24 -3.42
CA LEU A 129 21.50 -7.36 -4.53
C LEU A 129 20.32 -6.44 -4.22
N CYS A 130 19.31 -6.94 -3.50
CA CYS A 130 18.05 -6.21 -3.29
C CYS A 130 17.66 -6.03 -1.81
N GLY A 131 18.34 -6.69 -0.88
CA GLY A 131 18.06 -6.64 0.55
C GLY A 131 16.84 -7.45 1.01
N ALA A 132 16.11 -8.11 0.11
CA ALA A 132 14.98 -8.96 0.48
C ALA A 132 15.45 -10.20 1.27
N GLY A 133 14.62 -10.65 2.22
CA GLY A 133 14.84 -11.90 2.97
C GLY A 133 15.51 -11.77 4.34
N ALA A 134 15.80 -10.55 4.81
CA ALA A 134 16.31 -10.35 6.17
C ALA A 134 15.28 -10.86 7.20
N SER A 135 15.74 -11.66 8.16
CA SER A 135 14.88 -12.28 9.17
C SER A 135 14.98 -11.54 10.50
N GLN A 136 13.85 -11.19 11.10
CA GLN A 136 13.84 -10.58 12.44
C GLN A 136 14.34 -11.59 13.49
N VAL A 137 15.35 -11.22 14.30
CA VAL A 137 15.97 -12.11 15.30
C VAL A 137 15.72 -11.73 16.75
N THR A 138 15.18 -10.54 17.01
CA THR A 138 14.69 -10.12 18.33
C THR A 138 13.19 -9.89 18.30
N ASP A 139 12.57 -9.64 19.44
CA ASP A 139 11.22 -9.06 19.46
C ASP A 139 11.20 -7.71 18.73
N LEU A 140 10.01 -7.30 18.28
CA LEU A 140 9.81 -6.01 17.64
C LEU A 140 9.80 -4.91 18.70
N HIS A 141 10.75 -3.98 18.64
CA HIS A 141 10.81 -2.80 19.49
C HIS A 141 10.18 -1.61 18.76
N LEU A 142 9.32 -0.82 19.42
CA LEU A 142 8.69 0.36 18.81
C LEU A 142 8.48 1.51 19.79
N ASP A 143 8.47 2.75 19.29
CA ASP A 143 7.86 3.87 20.01
C ASP A 143 6.32 3.77 19.92
N THR A 144 5.73 3.07 20.88
CA THR A 144 4.30 2.77 20.90
C THR A 144 3.40 4.00 21.01
N ARG A 145 3.94 5.16 21.42
CA ARG A 145 3.20 6.43 21.46
C ARG A 145 2.92 6.97 20.06
N ARG A 146 3.70 6.55 19.07
CA ARG A 146 3.58 6.96 17.66
C ARG A 146 2.59 6.09 16.87
N ILE A 147 2.20 4.94 17.42
CA ILE A 147 1.19 4.07 16.80
C ILE A 147 -0.14 4.82 16.69
N PRO A 148 -0.81 4.83 15.52
CA PRO A 148 -2.14 5.41 15.34
C PRO A 148 -3.21 4.70 16.18
N GLN A 149 -3.45 5.17 17.41
CA GLN A 149 -4.27 4.48 18.42
C GLN A 149 -5.70 4.16 17.99
N ARG A 150 -6.26 4.89 17.01
CA ARG A 150 -7.64 4.70 16.52
C ARG A 150 -7.76 3.79 15.30
N ALA A 151 -6.65 3.30 14.75
CA ALA A 151 -6.67 2.53 13.49
C ALA A 151 -6.93 1.03 13.70
N GLY A 152 -6.56 0.45 14.85
CA GLY A 152 -6.71 -0.99 15.12
C GLY A 152 -5.68 -1.87 14.41
N LEU A 153 -5.29 -1.49 13.19
CA LEU A 153 -4.13 -1.98 12.43
C LEU A 153 -3.25 -0.79 12.07
N ALA A 154 -1.94 -0.97 12.12
CA ALA A 154 -0.96 0.02 11.67
C ALA A 154 0.31 -0.67 11.18
N ARG A 155 1.19 0.08 10.52
CA ARG A 155 2.52 -0.40 10.15
C ARG A 155 3.57 0.70 10.26
N THR A 156 4.82 0.32 10.45
CA THR A 156 5.94 1.25 10.29
C THR A 156 6.22 1.53 8.81
N LEU A 157 7.09 2.50 8.52
CA LEU A 157 7.62 2.68 7.15
C LEU A 157 8.42 1.46 6.66
N SER A 158 9.07 0.70 7.55
CA SER A 158 9.77 -0.54 7.22
C SER A 158 8.85 -1.76 7.13
N HIS A 159 7.53 -1.56 7.03
CA HIS A 159 6.52 -2.61 6.85
C HIS A 159 6.43 -3.61 8.01
N GLU A 160 6.71 -3.16 9.24
CA GLU A 160 6.44 -3.94 10.45
C GLU A 160 4.98 -3.73 10.86
N TRP A 161 4.15 -4.77 10.74
CA TRP A 161 2.72 -4.69 10.99
C TRP A 161 2.38 -4.87 12.46
N VAL A 162 1.48 -4.04 12.96
CA VAL A 162 0.98 -4.10 14.34
C VAL A 162 -0.53 -4.11 14.39
N ILE A 163 -1.07 -4.85 15.35
CA ILE A 163 -2.50 -5.05 15.57
C ILE A 163 -2.84 -4.80 17.03
N SER A 164 -3.93 -4.07 17.28
CA SER A 164 -4.40 -3.83 18.65
C SER A 164 -4.81 -5.15 19.30
N ALA A 165 -4.57 -5.31 20.60
CA ALA A 165 -4.92 -6.52 21.34
C ALA A 165 -6.39 -6.92 21.17
N ARG A 166 -7.31 -5.93 21.23
CA ARG A 166 -8.75 -6.14 20.98
C ARG A 166 -9.02 -6.79 19.62
N LEU A 167 -8.35 -6.32 18.56
CA LEU A 167 -8.56 -6.86 17.22
C LEU A 167 -7.90 -8.23 17.04
N ALA A 168 -6.73 -8.45 17.65
CA ALA A 168 -6.08 -9.76 17.68
C ALA A 168 -6.96 -10.82 18.38
N ASP A 169 -7.58 -10.47 19.51
CA ASP A 169 -8.50 -11.36 20.23
C ASP A 169 -9.75 -11.67 19.40
N LEU A 170 -10.26 -10.69 18.65
CA LEU A 170 -11.36 -10.93 17.70
C LEU A 170 -10.95 -11.89 16.59
N TRP A 171 -9.73 -11.75 16.03
CA TRP A 171 -9.23 -12.66 15.01
C TRP A 171 -9.10 -14.09 15.54
N ARG A 172 -8.57 -14.26 16.76
CA ARG A 172 -8.52 -15.57 17.44
C ARG A 172 -9.91 -16.15 17.64
N THR A 173 -10.85 -15.34 18.15
CA THR A 173 -12.22 -15.76 18.44
C THR A 173 -12.97 -16.20 17.17
N HIS A 174 -12.74 -15.52 16.04
CA HIS A 174 -13.33 -15.86 14.75
C HIS A 174 -12.53 -16.90 13.95
N GLY A 175 -11.48 -17.47 14.56
CA GLY A 175 -10.62 -18.47 13.94
C GLY A 175 -10.02 -17.99 12.62
N ILE A 176 -9.52 -16.75 12.59
CA ILE A 176 -8.76 -16.22 11.45
C ILE A 176 -7.42 -16.97 11.38
N THR A 177 -7.16 -17.63 10.26
CA THR A 177 -5.95 -18.45 10.02
C THR A 177 -4.84 -17.67 9.31
N GLY A 178 -3.61 -18.20 9.34
CA GLY A 178 -2.46 -17.62 8.63
C GLY A 178 -1.79 -16.43 9.31
N ALA A 179 -2.14 -16.17 10.57
CA ALA A 179 -1.59 -15.10 11.39
C ALA A 179 -1.14 -15.62 12.75
N ASP A 180 -0.07 -15.02 13.28
CA ASP A 180 0.34 -15.10 14.68
C ASP A 180 0.56 -13.68 15.24
N PHE A 181 0.51 -13.56 16.56
CA PHE A 181 0.51 -12.28 17.27
C PHE A 181 1.59 -12.29 18.35
N ARG A 182 2.77 -11.75 18.00
CA ARG A 182 3.92 -11.70 18.90
C ARG A 182 3.90 -10.44 19.78
N PRO A 183 4.51 -10.48 20.98
CA PRO A 183 4.66 -9.28 21.79
C PRO A 183 5.47 -8.20 21.06
N ILE A 184 5.21 -6.94 21.42
CA ILE A 184 6.03 -5.79 21.04
C ILE A 184 6.67 -5.24 22.30
N LEU A 185 7.93 -4.84 22.21
CA LEU A 185 8.65 -4.18 23.30
C LEU A 185 8.63 -2.66 23.10
N ARG A 186 8.44 -1.92 24.19
CA ARG A 186 8.56 -0.46 24.19
C ARG A 186 10.02 -0.07 23.95
N ALA A 187 10.27 0.81 22.98
CA ALA A 187 11.60 1.36 22.74
C ALA A 187 12.11 2.12 23.98
N GLY A 188 13.37 1.88 24.34
CA GLY A 188 14.04 2.56 25.46
C GLY A 188 15.00 1.65 26.24
N PRO A 189 15.63 2.17 27.31
CA PRO A 189 16.64 1.45 28.10
C PRO A 189 16.09 0.21 28.82
N ARG A 190 14.79 0.18 29.08
CA ARG A 190 14.08 -0.97 29.65
C ARG A 190 13.04 -1.42 28.63
N ALA A 191 13.39 -2.42 27.85
CA ALA A 191 12.50 -3.03 26.88
C ALA A 191 11.42 -3.81 27.64
N GLU A 192 10.21 -3.25 27.69
CA GLU A 192 9.08 -3.85 28.39
C GLU A 192 7.98 -4.21 27.38
N PRO A 193 7.38 -5.41 27.49
CA PRO A 193 6.24 -5.80 26.66
C PRO A 193 5.07 -4.84 26.84
N VAL A 194 4.45 -4.44 25.73
CA VAL A 194 3.18 -3.70 25.75
C VAL A 194 2.01 -4.66 25.59
N LYS A 195 0.89 -4.37 26.26
CA LYS A 195 -0.29 -5.24 26.25
C LYS A 195 -1.33 -4.84 25.22
N GLU A 196 -1.27 -3.58 24.76
CA GLU A 196 -2.27 -2.97 23.90
C GLU A 196 -2.06 -3.31 22.42
N TRP A 197 -0.86 -3.76 22.05
CA TRP A 197 -0.44 -4.01 20.68
C TRP A 197 0.38 -5.29 20.56
N HIS A 198 0.19 -6.00 19.45
CA HIS A 198 0.97 -7.15 19.05
C HIS A 198 1.57 -6.92 17.67
N GLN A 199 2.70 -7.54 17.40
CA GLN A 199 3.21 -7.66 16.04
C GLN A 199 2.33 -8.67 15.30
N LEU A 200 1.81 -8.28 14.14
CA LEU A 200 1.12 -9.19 13.24
C LEU A 200 2.15 -9.92 12.38
N VAL A 201 2.22 -11.25 12.51
CA VAL A 201 3.12 -12.12 11.76
C VAL A 201 2.30 -13.00 10.84
N VAL A 202 2.65 -13.03 9.56
CA VAL A 202 2.03 -13.95 8.60
C VAL A 202 2.68 -15.32 8.75
N THR A 203 1.88 -16.36 8.95
CA THR A 203 2.33 -17.75 9.12
C THR A 203 1.89 -18.67 7.98
N ALA A 204 0.94 -18.23 7.14
CA ALA A 204 0.51 -18.98 5.97
C ALA A 204 1.61 -19.06 4.90
N ARG A 205 1.48 -20.05 4.00
CA ARG A 205 2.37 -20.16 2.85
C ARG A 205 2.20 -18.95 1.92
N PRO A 206 3.29 -18.31 1.47
CA PRO A 206 3.18 -17.16 0.58
C PRO A 206 2.75 -17.58 -0.82
N VAL A 207 2.16 -16.64 -1.57
CA VAL A 207 1.61 -16.85 -2.92
C VAL A 207 2.46 -16.16 -3.98
N ASP A 208 2.69 -16.81 -5.13
CA ASP A 208 3.45 -16.22 -6.23
C ASP A 208 2.66 -15.13 -6.96
N ILE A 209 3.31 -13.98 -7.21
CA ILE A 209 2.87 -12.96 -8.15
C ILE A 209 3.08 -13.47 -9.58
N LEU A 210 2.03 -13.37 -10.41
CA LEU A 210 2.09 -13.76 -11.81
C LEU A 210 2.64 -12.63 -12.69
N PRO A 211 3.31 -12.96 -13.83
CA PRO A 211 3.84 -11.97 -14.77
C PRO A 211 2.80 -11.02 -15.40
N THR A 212 1.51 -11.36 -15.33
CA THR A 212 0.42 -10.48 -15.76
C THR A 212 0.26 -9.26 -14.84
N THR A 213 0.77 -9.32 -13.62
CA THR A 213 0.87 -8.15 -12.73
C THR A 213 1.92 -7.19 -13.27
N ARG A 214 1.50 -6.00 -13.68
CA ARG A 214 2.41 -4.94 -14.11
C ARG A 214 3.05 -4.29 -12.91
N THR A 215 4.36 -4.14 -12.95
CA THR A 215 5.18 -3.45 -11.95
C THR A 215 6.11 -2.46 -12.63
N GLY A 216 6.55 -1.41 -11.92
CA GLY A 216 7.42 -0.38 -12.49
C GLY A 216 7.74 0.76 -11.52
N ASN A 217 8.41 1.79 -12.04
CA ASN A 217 8.88 2.95 -11.28
C ASN A 217 7.78 4.00 -11.12
N ASP A 218 7.01 4.23 -12.17
CA ASP A 218 5.87 5.15 -12.21
C ASP A 218 4.84 4.69 -13.26
N PRO A 219 3.68 5.37 -13.44
CA PRO A 219 2.65 4.93 -14.38
C PRO A 219 3.12 4.83 -15.85
N PHE A 220 4.26 5.42 -16.19
CA PHE A 220 4.80 5.51 -17.55
C PHE A 220 6.14 4.79 -17.75
N ASP A 221 6.71 4.24 -16.67
CA ASP A 221 7.97 3.51 -16.66
C ASP A 221 7.79 2.13 -15.99
N LEU A 222 7.84 1.08 -16.80
CA LEU A 222 7.69 -0.32 -16.38
C LEU A 222 8.99 -0.95 -15.84
N ASP A 223 10.02 -0.14 -15.61
CA ASP A 223 11.37 -0.57 -15.22
C ASP A 223 11.98 -1.51 -16.29
N GLU A 224 11.97 -1.07 -17.55
CA GLU A 224 12.46 -1.84 -18.71
C GLU A 224 13.97 -2.17 -18.58
N ASP A 225 14.72 -1.30 -17.92
CA ASP A 225 16.15 -1.48 -17.63
C ASP A 225 16.40 -2.40 -16.40
N ASN A 226 15.35 -2.89 -15.75
CA ASN A 226 15.41 -3.74 -14.54
C ASN A 226 16.21 -3.11 -13.39
N ALA A 227 16.14 -1.79 -13.23
CA ALA A 227 16.89 -1.08 -12.19
C ALA A 227 16.41 -1.43 -10.78
N GLN A 228 15.13 -1.79 -10.62
CA GLN A 228 14.52 -2.11 -9.31
C GLN A 228 14.18 -3.58 -9.15
N ARG A 229 14.23 -4.35 -10.24
CA ARG A 229 13.98 -5.80 -10.24
C ARG A 229 15.20 -6.56 -9.74
N CYS A 230 14.97 -7.55 -8.87
CA CYS A 230 16.05 -8.44 -8.48
C CYS A 230 16.22 -9.53 -9.55
N PRO A 231 17.41 -9.77 -10.10
CA PRO A 231 17.63 -10.82 -11.11
C PRO A 231 17.41 -12.24 -10.55
N LYS A 232 17.35 -12.40 -9.22
CA LYS A 232 16.99 -13.65 -8.54
C LYS A 232 15.47 -13.84 -8.37
N GLY A 233 14.65 -12.89 -8.83
CA GLY A 233 13.19 -12.95 -8.74
C GLY A 233 12.59 -12.59 -7.38
N HIS A 234 13.40 -12.15 -6.40
CA HIS A 234 12.90 -11.78 -5.08
C HIS A 234 12.06 -10.50 -5.08
N VAL A 235 12.45 -9.50 -5.87
CA VAL A 235 11.78 -8.21 -6.01
C VAL A 235 11.29 -8.07 -7.44
N VAL A 236 9.98 -7.86 -7.62
CA VAL A 236 9.36 -7.76 -8.95
C VAL A 236 9.28 -6.33 -9.48
N GLY A 237 9.67 -5.33 -8.70
CA GLY A 237 9.73 -3.94 -9.11
C GLY A 237 9.45 -3.00 -7.94
N LEU A 238 9.53 -1.69 -8.20
CA LEU A 238 9.34 -0.67 -7.17
C LEU A 238 7.88 -0.57 -6.73
N ASN A 239 6.95 -0.52 -7.69
CA ASN A 239 5.52 -0.37 -7.44
C ASN A 239 4.69 -1.40 -8.22
N VAL A 240 3.50 -1.70 -7.72
CA VAL A 240 2.47 -2.44 -8.46
C VAL A 240 1.60 -1.45 -9.25
N LEU A 241 1.55 -1.63 -10.57
CA LEU A 241 0.91 -0.72 -11.52
C LEU A 241 -0.41 -1.26 -12.10
N SER A 242 -0.75 -2.53 -11.88
CA SER A 242 -2.03 -3.13 -12.24
C SER A 242 -2.72 -3.77 -11.03
N GLU A 243 -3.92 -4.33 -11.22
CA GLU A 243 -4.45 -5.29 -10.26
C GLU A 243 -3.47 -6.46 -10.07
N LEU A 244 -3.44 -7.01 -8.86
CA LEU A 244 -2.55 -8.08 -8.49
C LEU A 244 -3.09 -9.41 -9.04
N SER A 245 -2.28 -10.11 -9.84
CA SER A 245 -2.55 -11.47 -10.30
C SER A 245 -1.65 -12.45 -9.58
N LEU A 246 -2.22 -13.52 -9.05
CA LEU A 246 -1.57 -14.46 -8.14
C LEU A 246 -1.79 -15.90 -8.60
N ARG A 247 -0.80 -16.77 -8.40
CA ARG A 247 -0.91 -18.18 -8.75
C ARG A 247 -1.90 -18.88 -7.82
N ARG A 248 -3.01 -19.38 -8.38
CA ARG A 248 -4.07 -20.05 -7.61
C ARG A 248 -3.57 -21.24 -6.79
N GLY A 249 -2.75 -22.10 -7.39
CA GLY A 249 -2.26 -23.33 -6.74
C GLY A 249 -1.35 -23.12 -5.53
N ASP A 250 -0.90 -21.88 -5.28
CA ASP A 250 -0.06 -21.55 -4.12
C ASP A 250 -0.88 -21.16 -2.88
N HIS A 251 -2.14 -20.74 -3.04
CA HIS A 251 -3.00 -20.33 -1.92
C HIS A 251 -3.62 -21.55 -1.24
N ASP A 252 -3.43 -21.65 0.07
CA ASP A 252 -3.87 -22.78 0.89
C ASP A 252 -5.24 -22.57 1.57
N GLY A 253 -5.92 -21.47 1.25
CA GLY A 253 -7.18 -21.10 1.88
C GLY A 253 -7.05 -20.34 3.20
N SER A 254 -5.84 -19.99 3.64
CA SER A 254 -5.63 -19.18 4.85
C SER A 254 -6.28 -17.80 4.74
N ASP A 255 -6.78 -17.29 5.87
CA ASP A 255 -7.45 -16.00 5.96
C ASP A 255 -6.50 -14.80 5.82
N LEU A 256 -5.23 -14.98 6.19
CA LEU A 256 -4.16 -14.03 5.95
C LEU A 256 -2.97 -14.75 5.30
N THR A 257 -2.41 -14.19 4.23
CA THR A 257 -1.16 -14.63 3.63
C THR A 257 -0.41 -13.43 3.04
N CYS A 258 0.72 -13.64 2.39
CA CYS A 258 1.47 -12.60 1.71
C CYS A 258 2.04 -13.09 0.38
N THR A 259 2.53 -12.18 -0.45
CA THR A 259 3.24 -12.54 -1.67
C THR A 259 4.63 -13.08 -1.37
N ARG A 260 5.11 -14.02 -2.19
CA ARG A 260 6.49 -14.53 -2.10
C ARG A 260 7.47 -13.49 -2.62
N GLN A 261 7.13 -12.87 -3.74
CA GLN A 261 7.87 -11.75 -4.30
C GLN A 261 7.58 -10.49 -3.50
N HIS A 262 8.59 -9.64 -3.43
CA HIS A 262 8.56 -8.36 -2.75
C HIS A 262 8.40 -7.22 -3.76
N VAL A 263 7.93 -6.08 -3.27
CA VAL A 263 7.93 -4.80 -3.99
C VAL A 263 8.72 -3.77 -3.19
N GLY A 264 9.13 -2.70 -3.87
CA GLY A 264 9.94 -1.65 -3.28
C GLY A 264 11.44 -1.86 -3.47
N MET A 265 12.23 -1.07 -2.77
CA MET A 265 13.70 -1.09 -2.86
C MET A 265 14.32 -0.97 -1.48
N ARG A 266 15.60 -1.34 -1.37
CA ARG A 266 16.38 -1.09 -0.15
C ARG A 266 16.82 0.38 -0.11
N SER A 267 16.54 1.07 0.99
CA SER A 267 17.02 2.43 1.26
C SER A 267 17.15 2.67 2.75
N GLY A 268 18.38 2.68 3.27
CA GLY A 268 18.63 2.70 4.71
C GLY A 268 17.98 1.51 5.42
N VAL A 269 17.09 1.81 6.37
CA VAL A 269 16.29 0.83 7.15
C VAL A 269 15.07 0.31 6.39
N LEU A 270 14.73 0.90 5.24
CA LEU A 270 13.66 0.43 4.38
C LEU A 270 14.15 -0.74 3.54
N ARG A 271 13.33 -1.80 3.47
CA ARG A 271 13.60 -3.01 2.70
C ARG A 271 12.42 -3.24 1.75
N PRO A 272 12.64 -3.95 0.62
CA PRO A 272 11.52 -4.50 -0.13
C PRO A 272 10.65 -5.35 0.78
N HIS A 273 9.34 -5.37 0.54
CA HIS A 273 8.37 -6.03 1.40
C HIS A 273 7.39 -6.86 0.58
N PRO A 274 6.86 -7.96 1.14
CA PRO A 274 5.76 -8.69 0.52
C PRO A 274 4.47 -7.89 0.65
N LEU A 275 3.53 -8.12 -0.27
CA LEU A 275 2.17 -7.57 -0.21
C LEU A 275 1.31 -8.46 0.67
N LEU A 276 0.50 -7.86 1.54
CA LEU A 276 -0.38 -8.58 2.45
C LEU A 276 -1.70 -8.90 1.78
N LEU A 277 -2.17 -10.14 1.94
CA LEU A 277 -3.35 -10.68 1.30
C LEU A 277 -4.32 -11.19 2.37
N MET A 278 -5.62 -11.01 2.15
CA MET A 278 -6.65 -11.47 3.07
C MET A 278 -7.83 -12.11 2.36
N SER A 279 -8.49 -13.04 3.06
CA SER A 279 -9.74 -13.64 2.61
C SER A 279 -10.94 -12.67 2.73
N PRO A 280 -12.04 -12.95 2.02
CA PRO A 280 -13.30 -12.23 2.20
C PRO A 280 -13.85 -12.32 3.63
N LYS A 281 -13.59 -13.43 4.33
CA LYS A 281 -14.00 -13.62 5.74
C LYS A 281 -13.28 -12.61 6.64
N LEU A 282 -11.97 -12.45 6.49
CA LEU A 282 -11.22 -11.47 7.24
C LEU A 282 -11.65 -10.04 6.88
N HIS A 283 -11.86 -9.75 5.59
CA HIS A 283 -12.38 -8.46 5.15
C HIS A 283 -13.72 -8.10 5.83
N ALA A 284 -14.69 -9.02 5.82
CA ALA A 284 -15.99 -8.81 6.45
C ALA A 284 -15.87 -8.52 7.96
N LEU A 285 -14.94 -9.20 8.65
CA LEU A 285 -14.66 -8.93 10.07
C LEU A 285 -14.10 -7.51 10.28
N LEU A 286 -13.19 -7.06 9.42
CA LEU A 286 -12.63 -5.71 9.51
C LEU A 286 -13.69 -4.63 9.22
N GLU A 287 -14.59 -4.88 8.26
CA GLU A 287 -15.73 -3.99 7.97
C GLU A 287 -16.70 -3.90 9.15
N ASP A 288 -17.11 -5.04 9.72
CA ASP A 288 -18.00 -5.10 10.90
C ASP A 288 -17.42 -4.33 12.08
N GLN A 289 -16.11 -4.48 12.31
CA GLN A 289 -15.37 -3.78 13.36
C GLN A 289 -15.03 -2.33 13.01
N LYS A 290 -15.43 -1.86 11.82
CA LYS A 290 -15.22 -0.49 11.32
C LYS A 290 -13.76 -0.07 11.43
N VAL A 291 -12.85 -0.99 11.12
CA VAL A 291 -11.41 -0.73 11.11
C VAL A 291 -11.12 0.33 10.05
N LYS A 292 -10.34 1.34 10.42
CA LYS A 292 -10.12 2.54 9.59
C LYS A 292 -8.76 2.51 8.92
N ARG A 293 -8.59 3.36 7.90
CA ARG A 293 -7.32 3.56 7.18
C ARG A 293 -6.82 2.30 6.48
N LEU A 294 -7.77 1.54 5.96
CA LEU A 294 -7.53 0.41 5.07
C LEU A 294 -7.76 0.87 3.63
N ASP A 295 -6.92 0.42 2.72
CA ASP A 295 -7.12 0.49 1.27
C ASP A 295 -7.15 -0.96 0.77
N ILE A 296 -8.30 -1.37 0.23
CA ILE A 296 -8.58 -2.76 -0.12
C ILE A 296 -8.67 -2.88 -1.63
N GLN A 297 -7.91 -3.81 -2.20
CA GLN A 297 -7.92 -4.07 -3.63
C GLN A 297 -8.23 -5.53 -3.93
N VAL A 298 -8.83 -5.80 -5.09
CA VAL A 298 -9.03 -7.17 -5.56
C VAL A 298 -7.69 -7.77 -5.98
N ALA A 299 -7.43 -9.00 -5.54
CA ALA A 299 -6.32 -9.80 -5.99
C ALA A 299 -6.86 -11.05 -6.70
N HIS A 300 -6.47 -11.24 -7.96
CA HIS A 300 -7.01 -12.26 -8.84
C HIS A 300 -6.19 -13.55 -8.72
N LEU A 301 -6.83 -14.64 -8.32
CA LEU A 301 -6.23 -15.98 -8.39
C LEU A 301 -6.41 -16.53 -9.82
N ALA A 302 -5.31 -16.85 -10.50
CA ALA A 302 -5.30 -17.42 -11.85
C ALA A 302 -4.49 -18.72 -11.93
#